data_AF-F4FYN1-F1
#
_entry.id   AF-F4FYN1-F1
#
_cell.length_a   1.000
_cell.length_b   1.000
_cell.length_c   1.000
_cell.angle_alpha   90.00
_cell.angle_beta   90.00
_cell.angle_gamma   90.00
#
_symmetry.space_group_name_H-M   'P 1'
#
loop_
_entity.id
_entity.type
_entity.pdbx_description
1 polymer ?
#
loop_
_entity_poly.entity_id
_entity_poly.type
_entity_poly.pdbx_seq_one_letter_code
_entity_poly.pdbx_strand_id
1 'polypeptide(L)'
;MKVGIEKEKAVFVYRRLNGGYYMKIHYSKSPIMSNIINWPKLYLKTKFYPKLAQPGYNEAVQLLITLDVVSIIGMSSVLLNRPIQVQKIKEDVKAAFNSIREDAMGNSTYPFPEYGEVKITQDFFPFINDLVEKRREDDRRDLLEVLNDIAYESKTMEEVRVRHPWAKTIRREQSLKAFGLAGKLDDFLKENESYVLILSGQRSGYLDKLLTELGITEGLKVLKGNQLADTGFLETLEGIKRKILEISNYI
;
A
#
# COMPACT_ATOMS: atom_id res chain seq x y z
N MET A 1 23.23 -8.73 18.42
CA MET A 1 23.14 -10.12 17.90
C MET A 1 22.62 -10.06 16.48
N LYS A 2 23.39 -10.57 15.49
CA LYS A 2 22.93 -10.70 14.11
C LYS A 2 21.86 -11.80 14.08
N VAL A 3 20.73 -11.57 13.39
CA VAL A 3 19.85 -12.68 13.01
C VAL A 3 20.74 -13.71 12.33
N GLY A 4 20.67 -14.97 12.73
CA GLY A 4 21.54 -16.04 12.20
C GLY A 4 21.31 -16.38 10.71
N ILE A 5 20.66 -15.50 9.96
CA ILE A 5 20.38 -15.65 8.53
C ILE A 5 21.62 -15.23 7.75
N GLU A 6 22.12 -16.15 6.94
CA GLU A 6 23.19 -15.88 5.99
C GLU A 6 22.80 -14.76 5.01
N LYS A 7 23.73 -13.82 4.78
CA LYS A 7 23.51 -12.65 3.92
C LYS A 7 22.98 -13.04 2.53
N GLU A 8 23.50 -14.11 1.95
CA GLU A 8 23.09 -14.58 0.62
C GLU A 8 21.62 -14.99 0.57
N LYS A 9 21.14 -15.68 1.62
CA LYS A 9 19.73 -16.09 1.76
C LYS A 9 18.84 -14.86 1.93
N ALA A 10 19.22 -13.93 2.78
CA ALA A 10 18.50 -12.66 2.97
C ALA A 10 18.40 -11.86 1.66
N VAL A 11 19.52 -11.70 0.94
CA VAL A 11 19.57 -10.99 -0.34
C VAL A 11 18.72 -11.69 -1.39
N PHE A 12 18.74 -13.03 -1.44
CA PHE A 12 17.91 -13.80 -2.36
C PHE A 12 16.42 -13.54 -2.11
N VAL A 13 15.97 -13.67 -0.86
CA VAL A 13 14.56 -13.42 -0.48
C VAL A 13 14.16 -11.99 -0.82
N TYR A 14 14.97 -11.01 -0.40
CA TYR A 14 14.73 -9.60 -0.69
C TYR A 14 14.52 -9.34 -2.18
N ARG A 15 15.37 -9.90 -3.04
CA ARG A 15 15.24 -9.73 -4.51
C ARG A 15 13.99 -10.41 -5.07
N ARG A 16 13.61 -11.60 -4.59
CA ARG A 16 12.45 -12.34 -5.11
C ARG A 16 11.11 -11.79 -4.64
N LEU A 17 11.10 -11.17 -3.46
CA LEU A 17 9.93 -10.51 -2.88
C LEU A 17 9.96 -8.99 -3.10
N ASN A 18 10.78 -8.50 -4.04
CA ASN A 18 10.89 -7.10 -4.45
C ASN A 18 11.08 -6.11 -3.28
N GLY A 19 11.83 -6.51 -2.28
CA GLY A 19 12.16 -5.71 -1.10
C GLY A 19 11.06 -5.56 -0.06
N GLY A 20 9.90 -6.21 -0.24
CA GLY A 20 8.79 -6.10 0.70
C GLY A 20 7.94 -4.83 0.53
N TYR A 21 6.92 -4.69 1.38
CA TYR A 21 6.01 -3.55 1.37
C TYR A 21 6.65 -2.28 1.93
N TYR A 22 7.57 -2.37 2.89
CA TYR A 22 8.34 -1.23 3.38
C TYR A 22 9.01 -0.50 2.21
N MET A 23 9.73 -1.23 1.37
CA MET A 23 10.38 -0.66 0.17
C MET A 23 9.37 -0.12 -0.83
N LYS A 24 8.24 -0.83 -1.04
CA LYS A 24 7.18 -0.32 -1.92
C LYS A 24 6.65 1.02 -1.42
N ILE A 25 6.36 1.15 -0.13
CA ILE A 25 5.83 2.39 0.46
C ILE A 25 6.88 3.50 0.43
N HIS A 26 8.11 3.21 0.86
CA HIS A 26 9.19 4.21 0.94
C HIS A 26 9.45 4.91 -0.40
N TYR A 27 9.45 4.16 -1.50
CA TYR A 27 9.67 4.69 -2.86
C TYR A 27 8.39 5.01 -3.63
N SER A 28 7.21 4.94 -2.99
CA SER A 28 5.95 5.27 -3.63
C SER A 28 5.80 6.77 -3.86
N LYS A 29 5.09 7.12 -4.93
CA LYS A 29 4.50 8.46 -5.08
C LYS A 29 3.25 8.58 -4.20
N SER A 30 2.83 9.80 -3.93
CA SER A 30 1.56 10.08 -3.24
C SER A 30 0.39 9.47 -4.00
N PRO A 31 -0.60 8.85 -3.33
CA PRO A 31 -0.58 8.46 -1.92
C PRO A 31 0.40 7.32 -1.63
N ILE A 32 1.34 7.50 -0.68
CA ILE A 32 2.41 6.49 -0.48
C ILE A 32 1.90 5.15 0.03
N MET A 33 0.72 5.13 0.66
CA MET A 33 0.08 3.91 1.14
C MET A 33 -0.67 3.16 0.04
N SER A 34 -0.76 3.68 -1.20
CA SER A 34 -1.51 3.04 -2.30
C SER A 34 -1.17 1.56 -2.49
N ASN A 35 0.11 1.20 -2.40
CA ASN A 35 0.57 -0.16 -2.61
C ASN A 35 0.03 -1.17 -1.58
N ILE A 36 -0.37 -0.72 -0.38
CA ILE A 36 -0.91 -1.59 0.67
C ILE A 36 -2.19 -2.30 0.22
N ILE A 37 -2.94 -1.72 -0.73
CA ILE A 37 -4.20 -2.29 -1.22
C ILE A 37 -4.05 -3.71 -1.81
N ASN A 38 -2.83 -4.03 -2.23
CA ASN A 38 -2.45 -5.31 -2.80
C ASN A 38 -1.98 -6.32 -1.76
N TRP A 39 -1.98 -5.99 -0.47
CA TRP A 39 -1.61 -6.93 0.60
C TRP A 39 -2.46 -8.22 0.55
N PRO A 40 -1.87 -9.43 0.72
CA PRO A 40 -0.44 -9.77 0.83
C PRO A 40 0.19 -10.26 -0.50
N LYS A 41 -0.36 -9.86 -1.66
CA LYS A 41 0.00 -10.39 -3.00
C LYS A 41 1.49 -10.33 -3.33
N LEU A 42 2.25 -9.40 -2.74
CA LEU A 42 3.69 -9.30 -3.00
C LEU A 42 4.45 -10.60 -2.63
N TYR A 43 3.97 -11.32 -1.61
CA TYR A 43 4.57 -12.55 -1.14
C TYR A 43 4.04 -13.79 -1.85
N LEU A 44 2.98 -13.65 -2.66
CA LEU A 44 2.37 -14.75 -3.40
C LEU A 44 3.20 -15.04 -4.67
N LYS A 45 4.29 -15.78 -4.46
CA LYS A 45 5.32 -16.08 -5.47
C LYS A 45 5.50 -17.58 -5.63
N THR A 46 4.44 -18.24 -6.07
CA THR A 46 4.32 -19.70 -6.18
C THR A 46 5.55 -20.37 -6.81
N LYS A 47 6.05 -19.80 -7.92
CA LYS A 47 7.26 -20.29 -8.62
C LYS A 47 8.50 -20.40 -7.72
N PHE A 48 8.63 -19.55 -6.70
CA PHE A 48 9.79 -19.50 -5.81
C PHE A 48 9.57 -20.22 -4.48
N TYR A 49 8.35 -20.68 -4.17
CA TYR A 49 8.01 -21.31 -2.90
C TYR A 49 8.95 -22.45 -2.49
N PRO A 50 9.29 -23.42 -3.36
CA PRO A 50 10.17 -24.53 -2.96
C PRO A 50 11.55 -24.07 -2.46
N LYS A 51 12.08 -22.98 -3.04
CA LYS A 51 13.35 -22.41 -2.62
C LYS A 51 13.22 -21.57 -1.35
N LEU A 52 12.14 -20.79 -1.26
CA LEU A 52 11.85 -19.93 -0.12
C LEU A 52 11.52 -20.73 1.15
N ALA A 53 11.03 -21.96 1.01
CA ALA A 53 10.74 -22.86 2.13
C ALA A 53 11.99 -23.48 2.80
N GLN A 54 13.16 -23.39 2.15
CA GLN A 54 14.38 -24.01 2.67
C GLN A 54 14.89 -23.31 3.93
N PRO A 55 15.60 -24.02 4.83
CA PRO A 55 16.21 -23.43 6.02
C PRO A 55 17.13 -22.24 5.72
N GLY A 56 16.99 -21.19 6.51
CA GLY A 56 17.57 -19.86 6.35
C GLY A 56 16.83 -18.96 5.35
N TYR A 57 16.16 -19.52 4.32
CA TYR A 57 15.32 -18.73 3.41
C TYR A 57 13.95 -18.47 4.03
N ASN A 58 13.35 -19.46 4.69
CA ASN A 58 12.05 -19.30 5.33
C ASN A 58 12.09 -18.24 6.45
N GLU A 59 13.15 -18.24 7.23
CA GLU A 59 13.41 -17.27 8.30
C GLU A 59 13.62 -15.87 7.73
N ALA A 60 14.25 -15.76 6.54
CA ALA A 60 14.37 -14.49 5.84
C ALA A 60 13.04 -13.99 5.28
N VAL A 61 12.17 -14.89 4.80
CA VAL A 61 10.79 -14.55 4.41
C VAL A 61 10.02 -14.04 5.62
N GLN A 62 10.08 -14.76 6.74
CA GLN A 62 9.38 -14.38 7.96
C GLN A 62 9.88 -13.05 8.53
N LEU A 63 11.20 -12.81 8.51
CA LEU A 63 11.77 -11.53 8.94
C LEU A 63 11.28 -10.38 8.05
N LEU A 64 11.26 -10.57 6.72
CA LEU A 64 10.81 -9.54 5.78
C LEU A 64 9.32 -9.21 5.97
N ILE A 65 8.46 -10.24 6.01
CA ILE A 65 7.02 -10.05 6.26
C ILE A 65 6.80 -9.35 7.61
N THR A 66 7.54 -9.77 8.65
CA THR A 66 7.39 -9.15 9.97
C THR A 66 7.84 -7.69 9.97
N LEU A 67 8.97 -7.37 9.33
CA LEU A 67 9.44 -5.99 9.18
C LEU A 67 8.38 -5.14 8.50
N ASP A 68 7.76 -5.64 7.44
CA ASP A 68 6.72 -4.93 6.71
C ASP A 68 5.49 -4.68 7.58
N VAL A 69 4.97 -5.70 8.26
CA VAL A 69 3.79 -5.57 9.15
C VAL A 69 4.08 -4.61 10.32
N VAL A 70 5.24 -4.77 10.98
CA VAL A 70 5.65 -3.91 12.09
C VAL A 70 5.81 -2.46 11.62
N SER A 71 6.43 -2.23 10.47
CA SER A 71 6.65 -0.88 9.95
C SER A 71 5.32 -0.20 9.60
N ILE A 72 4.40 -0.92 8.97
CA ILE A 72 3.07 -0.40 8.58
C ILE A 72 2.22 -0.08 9.81
N ILE A 73 2.00 -1.06 10.70
CA ILE A 73 1.16 -0.87 11.89
C ILE A 73 1.82 0.11 12.87
N GLY A 74 3.15 0.02 13.01
CA GLY A 74 3.93 0.91 13.85
C GLY A 74 3.85 2.37 13.39
N MET A 75 3.96 2.61 12.08
CA MET A 75 3.79 3.95 11.50
C MET A 75 2.42 4.53 11.83
N SER A 76 1.33 3.77 11.59
CA SER A 76 -0.03 4.22 11.93
C SER A 76 -0.21 4.45 13.44
N SER A 77 0.40 3.61 14.27
CA SER A 77 0.36 3.77 15.73
C SER A 77 1.04 5.08 16.17
N VAL A 78 2.21 5.40 15.61
CA VAL A 78 2.94 6.64 15.90
C VAL A 78 2.17 7.87 15.40
N LEU A 79 1.61 7.83 14.19
CA LEU A 79 0.81 8.93 13.63
C LEU A 79 -0.43 9.24 14.49
N LEU A 80 -1.05 8.22 15.08
CA LEU A 80 -2.20 8.37 15.97
C LEU A 80 -1.84 8.60 17.44
N ASN A 81 -0.55 8.63 17.79
CA ASN A 81 -0.08 8.66 19.17
C ASN A 81 -0.68 7.53 20.04
N ARG A 82 -0.68 6.31 19.50
CA ARG A 82 -1.20 5.09 20.14
C ARG A 82 -0.07 4.08 20.36
N PRO A 83 -0.19 3.18 21.35
CA PRO A 83 0.77 2.09 21.52
C PRO A 83 0.73 1.13 20.34
N ILE A 84 1.89 0.57 19.98
CA ILE A 84 2.00 -0.44 18.91
C ILE A 84 1.24 -1.70 19.31
N GLN A 85 0.31 -2.11 18.45
CA GLN A 85 -0.57 -3.26 18.68
C GLN A 85 0.12 -4.57 18.30
N VAL A 86 0.95 -5.11 19.21
CA VAL A 86 1.74 -6.34 18.99
C VAL A 86 0.88 -7.54 18.59
N GLN A 87 -0.32 -7.66 19.17
CA GLN A 87 -1.23 -8.74 18.85
C GLN A 87 -1.69 -8.68 17.37
N LYS A 88 -1.97 -7.46 16.87
CA LYS A 88 -2.34 -7.25 15.46
C LYS A 88 -1.21 -7.56 14.50
N ILE A 89 0.02 -7.20 14.88
CA ILE A 89 1.21 -7.57 14.11
C ILE A 89 1.31 -9.10 13.97
N LYS A 90 1.17 -9.86 15.06
CA LYS A 90 1.22 -11.32 15.01
C LYS A 90 0.11 -11.91 14.15
N GLU A 91 -1.09 -11.37 14.25
CA GLU A 91 -2.25 -11.78 13.46
C GLU A 91 -2.01 -11.58 11.96
N ASP A 92 -1.52 -10.41 11.53
CA ASP A 92 -1.26 -10.12 10.12
C ASP A 92 -0.08 -10.89 9.53
N VAL A 93 0.99 -11.11 10.31
CA VAL A 93 2.10 -11.98 9.86
C VAL A 93 1.56 -13.39 9.60
N LYS A 94 0.77 -13.94 10.54
CA LYS A 94 0.14 -15.25 10.37
C LYS A 94 -0.83 -15.27 9.18
N ALA A 95 -1.60 -14.20 8.98
CA ALA A 95 -2.50 -14.06 7.84
C ALA A 95 -1.75 -14.09 6.50
N ALA A 96 -0.60 -13.42 6.39
CA ALA A 96 0.23 -13.46 5.19
C ALA A 96 0.73 -14.88 4.88
N PHE A 97 1.19 -15.63 5.88
CA PHE A 97 1.59 -17.03 5.69
C PHE A 97 0.39 -17.95 5.38
N ASN A 98 -0.79 -17.68 5.93
CA ASN A 98 -2.01 -18.38 5.54
C ASN A 98 -2.32 -18.17 4.06
N SER A 99 -2.20 -16.94 3.55
CA SER A 99 -2.38 -16.67 2.12
C SER A 99 -1.33 -17.34 1.24
N ILE A 100 -0.07 -17.42 1.68
CA ILE A 100 0.97 -18.21 0.98
C ILE A 100 0.57 -19.68 0.90
N ARG A 101 0.11 -20.27 2.00
CA ARG A 101 -0.36 -21.66 2.06
C ARG A 101 -1.56 -21.90 1.14
N GLU A 102 -2.57 -21.03 1.20
CA GLU A 102 -3.76 -21.11 0.33
C GLU A 102 -3.38 -21.02 -1.15
N ASP A 103 -2.51 -20.09 -1.53
CA ASP A 103 -1.99 -19.96 -2.89
C ASP A 103 -1.16 -21.19 -3.30
N ALA A 104 -0.33 -21.73 -2.42
CA ALA A 104 0.47 -22.92 -2.70
C ALA A 104 -0.42 -24.15 -2.93
N MET A 105 -1.44 -24.36 -2.08
CA MET A 105 -2.41 -25.45 -2.21
C MET A 105 -3.24 -25.32 -3.49
N GLY A 106 -3.72 -24.11 -3.80
CA GLY A 106 -4.46 -23.85 -5.03
C GLY A 106 -3.65 -24.12 -6.31
N ASN A 107 -2.33 -24.03 -6.23
CA ASN A 107 -1.41 -24.30 -7.33
C ASN A 107 -0.62 -25.62 -7.19
N SER A 108 -1.05 -26.53 -6.31
CA SER A 108 -0.40 -27.83 -6.06
C SER A 108 1.13 -27.76 -5.86
N THR A 109 1.60 -26.72 -5.18
CA THR A 109 3.03 -26.45 -5.01
C THR A 109 3.48 -26.80 -3.59
N TYR A 110 4.53 -27.63 -3.48
CA TYR A 110 5.18 -27.98 -2.22
C TYR A 110 6.69 -28.22 -2.46
N PRO A 111 7.58 -27.87 -1.50
CA PRO A 111 7.32 -27.16 -0.25
C PRO A 111 7.05 -25.66 -0.45
N PHE A 112 6.49 -25.00 0.56
CA PHE A 112 6.26 -23.55 0.60
C PHE A 112 6.66 -22.94 1.94
N PRO A 113 6.92 -21.62 2.02
CA PRO A 113 7.28 -20.95 3.26
C PRO A 113 6.19 -21.08 4.31
N GLU A 114 6.56 -21.42 5.54
CA GLU A 114 5.65 -21.61 6.66
C GLU A 114 6.00 -20.68 7.82
N TYR A 115 4.96 -20.28 8.55
CA TYR A 115 5.15 -19.48 9.75
C TYR A 115 5.84 -20.32 10.83
N GLY A 116 7.05 -19.91 11.23
CA GLY A 116 7.85 -20.59 12.24
C GLY A 116 8.13 -19.72 13.48
N GLU A 117 8.94 -20.25 14.40
CA GLU A 117 9.42 -19.50 15.56
C GLU A 117 10.75 -18.80 15.23
N VAL A 118 10.68 -17.67 14.53
CA VAL A 118 11.85 -16.79 14.40
C VAL A 118 11.91 -15.88 15.63
N LYS A 119 13.00 -15.99 16.41
CA LYS A 119 13.30 -15.02 17.48
C LYS A 119 13.70 -13.69 16.86
N ILE A 120 12.73 -12.83 16.65
CA ILE A 120 12.96 -11.48 16.16
C ILE A 120 13.42 -10.63 17.34
N THR A 121 14.69 -10.27 17.32
CA THR A 121 15.40 -9.56 18.41
C THR A 121 15.86 -8.17 17.96
N GLN A 122 15.44 -7.77 16.76
CA GLN A 122 15.85 -6.54 16.10
C GLN A 122 14.92 -5.41 16.54
N ASP A 123 15.51 -4.23 16.67
CA ASP A 123 14.75 -3.00 16.79
C ASP A 123 14.25 -2.57 15.39
N PHE A 124 12.92 -2.46 15.23
CA PHE A 124 12.29 -1.98 14.00
C PHE A 124 11.91 -0.49 14.05
N PHE A 125 12.12 0.20 15.18
CA PHE A 125 11.80 1.63 15.29
C PHE A 125 12.44 2.51 14.20
N PRO A 126 13.67 2.25 13.72
CA PRO A 126 14.22 3.01 12.61
C PRO A 126 13.36 2.95 11.33
N PHE A 127 12.81 1.77 11.00
CA PHE A 127 11.95 1.59 9.82
C PHE A 127 10.58 2.23 10.01
N ILE A 128 10.05 2.18 11.24
CA ILE A 128 8.80 2.88 11.60
C ILE A 128 8.97 4.38 11.42
N ASN A 129 10.01 4.97 12.03
CA ASN A 129 10.23 6.41 12.00
C ASN A 129 10.47 6.93 10.59
N ASP A 130 11.23 6.19 9.77
CA ASP A 130 11.42 6.51 8.36
C ASP A 130 10.09 6.59 7.59
N LEU A 131 9.20 5.61 7.76
CA LEU A 131 7.87 5.67 7.13
C LEU A 131 6.98 6.77 7.71
N VAL A 132 7.09 7.09 9.01
CA VAL A 132 6.35 8.19 9.65
C VAL A 132 6.76 9.53 9.06
N GLU A 133 8.07 9.78 8.91
CA GLU A 133 8.58 10.99 8.27
C GLU A 133 8.06 11.08 6.84
N LYS A 134 8.16 9.98 6.09
CA LYS A 134 7.65 9.91 4.71
C LYS A 134 6.14 10.19 4.62
N ARG A 135 5.33 9.63 5.53
CA ARG A 135 3.88 9.91 5.61
C ARG A 135 3.60 11.37 5.91
N ARG A 136 4.32 11.97 6.86
CA ARG A 136 4.15 13.38 7.21
C ARG A 136 4.52 14.33 6.07
N GLU A 137 5.50 13.96 5.24
CA GLU A 137 5.80 14.69 4.00
C GLU A 137 4.67 14.54 2.98
N ASP A 138 4.21 13.31 2.76
CA ASP A 138 3.09 12.98 1.86
C ASP A 138 1.80 13.74 2.23
N ASP A 139 1.47 13.79 3.52
CA ASP A 139 0.31 14.50 4.06
C ASP A 139 0.43 16.02 4.01
N ARG A 140 1.64 16.56 3.83
CA ARG A 140 1.88 18.00 3.62
C ARG A 140 1.78 18.43 2.17
N ARG A 141 1.80 17.49 1.21
CA ARG A 141 1.64 17.81 -0.22
C ARG A 141 0.26 18.40 -0.50
N ASP A 142 0.22 19.36 -1.41
CA ASP A 142 -1.02 19.95 -1.88
C ASP A 142 -1.91 18.89 -2.55
N LEU A 143 -3.19 18.90 -2.20
CA LEU A 143 -4.14 17.88 -2.66
C LEU A 143 -4.34 17.95 -4.19
N LEU A 144 -4.37 19.16 -4.76
CA LEU A 144 -4.56 19.32 -6.20
C LEU A 144 -3.35 18.84 -6.99
N GLU A 145 -2.15 19.12 -6.51
CA GLU A 145 -0.92 18.58 -7.08
C GLU A 145 -0.94 17.05 -7.10
N VAL A 146 -1.30 16.42 -5.98
CA VAL A 146 -1.40 14.96 -5.87
C VAL A 146 -2.43 14.38 -6.84
N LEU A 147 -3.62 14.99 -6.93
CA LEU A 147 -4.66 14.49 -7.84
C LEU A 147 -4.27 14.66 -9.31
N ASN A 148 -3.57 15.74 -9.66
CA ASN A 148 -3.02 15.93 -11.00
C ASN A 148 -1.89 14.95 -11.33
N ASP A 149 -1.06 14.57 -10.36
CA ASP A 149 -0.06 13.50 -10.53
C ASP A 149 -0.72 12.17 -10.86
N ILE A 150 -1.74 11.78 -10.08
CA ILE A 150 -2.52 10.55 -10.31
C ILE A 150 -3.18 10.60 -11.69
N ALA A 151 -3.80 11.73 -12.04
CA ALA A 151 -4.42 11.94 -13.33
C ALA A 151 -3.41 11.80 -14.48
N TYR A 152 -2.26 12.46 -14.40
CA TYR A 152 -1.24 12.44 -15.44
C TYR A 152 -0.69 11.03 -15.73
N GLU A 153 -0.60 10.20 -14.70
CA GLU A 153 -0.01 8.84 -14.74
C GLU A 153 -1.04 7.73 -14.97
N SER A 154 -2.33 8.08 -15.04
CA SER A 154 -3.42 7.12 -15.26
C SER A 154 -3.46 6.59 -16.69
N LYS A 155 -3.98 5.38 -16.86
CA LYS A 155 -4.23 4.79 -18.17
C LYS A 155 -5.25 5.61 -18.96
N THR A 156 -6.27 6.17 -18.29
CA THR A 156 -7.23 7.08 -18.92
C THR A 156 -6.55 8.26 -19.60
N MET A 157 -5.49 8.83 -19.02
CA MET A 157 -4.72 9.91 -19.67
C MET A 157 -3.99 9.43 -20.92
N GLU A 158 -3.43 8.22 -20.90
CA GLU A 158 -2.82 7.63 -22.10
C GLU A 158 -3.86 7.48 -23.23
N GLU A 159 -5.06 7.01 -22.91
CA GLU A 159 -6.15 6.89 -23.88
C GLU A 159 -6.58 8.26 -24.43
N VAL A 160 -6.66 9.28 -23.58
CA VAL A 160 -6.96 10.66 -24.00
C VAL A 160 -5.88 11.20 -24.94
N ARG A 161 -4.58 10.97 -24.66
CA ARG A 161 -3.46 11.38 -25.52
C ARG A 161 -3.44 10.69 -26.88
N VAL A 162 -3.94 9.47 -26.96
CA VAL A 162 -4.07 8.73 -28.22
C VAL A 162 -5.21 9.30 -29.06
N ARG A 163 -6.37 9.57 -28.45
CA ARG A 163 -7.58 10.01 -29.16
C ARG A 163 -7.57 11.49 -29.52
N HIS A 164 -6.91 12.33 -28.73
CA HIS A 164 -6.95 13.79 -28.88
C HIS A 164 -5.54 14.38 -29.09
N PRO A 165 -5.23 14.96 -30.27
CA PRO A 165 -3.91 15.51 -30.55
C PRO A 165 -3.45 16.60 -29.57
N TRP A 166 -4.36 17.45 -29.11
CA TRP A 166 -4.08 18.51 -28.13
C TRP A 166 -3.67 17.95 -26.77
N ALA A 167 -4.06 16.72 -26.44
CA ALA A 167 -3.76 16.16 -25.14
C ALA A 167 -2.30 15.74 -24.98
N LYS A 168 -1.55 15.61 -26.08
CA LYS A 168 -0.13 15.27 -26.06
C LYS A 168 0.75 16.37 -25.45
N THR A 169 0.27 17.62 -25.42
CA THR A 169 1.01 18.76 -24.87
C THR A 169 0.56 19.15 -23.45
N ILE A 170 -0.38 18.41 -22.85
CA ILE A 170 -0.89 18.69 -21.51
C ILE A 170 0.19 18.52 -20.47
N ARG A 171 0.35 19.55 -19.65
CA ARG A 171 1.22 19.52 -18.47
C ARG A 171 0.55 18.81 -17.31
N ARG A 172 1.38 18.29 -16.40
CA ARG A 172 0.96 17.58 -15.18
C ARG A 172 -0.12 18.33 -14.40
N GLU A 173 0.07 19.62 -14.15
CA GLU A 173 -0.88 20.51 -13.47
C GLU A 173 -2.26 20.68 -14.14
N GLN A 174 -2.40 20.31 -15.41
CA GLN A 174 -3.63 20.47 -16.21
C GLN A 174 -4.34 19.13 -16.45
N SER A 175 -3.87 18.04 -15.84
CA SER A 175 -4.32 16.68 -16.15
C SER A 175 -5.77 16.43 -15.82
N LEU A 176 -6.27 16.94 -14.69
CA LEU A 176 -7.68 16.80 -14.33
C LEU A 176 -8.60 17.58 -15.28
N LYS A 177 -8.20 18.79 -15.69
CA LYS A 177 -8.94 19.61 -16.67
C LYS A 177 -9.06 18.90 -18.02
N ALA A 178 -8.00 18.19 -18.43
CA ALA A 178 -8.00 17.38 -19.64
C ALA A 178 -9.17 16.38 -19.68
N PHE A 179 -9.48 15.75 -18.54
CA PHE A 179 -10.56 14.77 -18.46
C PHE A 179 -11.94 15.39 -18.60
N GLY A 180 -12.14 16.61 -18.06
CA GLY A 180 -13.36 17.37 -18.29
C GLY A 180 -13.57 17.64 -19.79
N LEU A 181 -12.55 18.18 -20.45
CA LEU A 181 -12.59 18.50 -21.89
C LEU A 181 -12.78 17.25 -22.77
N ALA A 182 -12.21 16.12 -22.37
CA ALA A 182 -12.32 14.86 -23.11
C ALA A 182 -13.58 14.04 -22.78
N GLY A 183 -14.39 14.47 -21.80
CA GLY A 183 -15.54 13.69 -21.31
C GLY A 183 -15.13 12.34 -20.69
N LYS A 184 -13.96 12.29 -20.04
CA LYS A 184 -13.33 11.06 -19.52
C LYS A 184 -13.16 11.03 -18.00
N LEU A 185 -13.82 11.95 -17.30
CA LEU A 185 -13.70 12.07 -15.85
C LEU A 185 -14.23 10.85 -15.09
N ASP A 186 -15.39 10.33 -15.49
CA ASP A 186 -15.99 9.16 -14.84
C ASP A 186 -15.12 7.91 -15.02
N ASP A 187 -14.53 7.74 -16.21
CA ASP A 187 -13.59 6.66 -16.49
C ASP A 187 -12.35 6.78 -15.60
N PHE A 188 -11.79 7.99 -15.46
CA PHE A 188 -10.66 8.26 -14.57
C PHE A 188 -10.99 7.95 -13.11
N LEU A 189 -12.14 8.42 -12.60
CA LEU A 189 -12.59 8.20 -11.24
C LEU A 189 -12.79 6.71 -10.95
N LYS A 190 -13.37 5.98 -11.90
CA LYS A 190 -13.57 4.52 -11.78
C LYS A 190 -12.25 3.76 -11.79
N GLU A 191 -11.31 4.13 -12.67
CA GLU A 191 -9.98 3.53 -12.73
C GLU A 191 -9.21 3.75 -11.41
N ASN A 192 -9.30 4.95 -10.86
CA ASN A 192 -8.48 5.39 -9.72
C ASN A 192 -9.23 5.41 -8.39
N GLU A 193 -10.39 4.77 -8.31
CA GLU A 193 -11.23 4.73 -7.10
C GLU A 193 -10.41 4.29 -5.87
N SER A 194 -9.58 3.26 -6.04
CA SER A 194 -8.69 2.75 -5.00
C SER A 194 -7.66 3.78 -4.52
N TYR A 195 -7.09 4.58 -5.41
CA TYR A 195 -6.16 5.65 -5.04
C TYR A 195 -6.87 6.76 -4.28
N VAL A 196 -8.05 7.17 -4.75
CA VAL A 196 -8.88 8.18 -4.08
C VAL A 196 -9.29 7.71 -2.69
N LEU A 197 -9.66 6.44 -2.54
CA LEU A 197 -10.03 5.83 -1.27
C LEU A 197 -8.86 5.83 -0.28
N ILE A 198 -7.67 5.40 -0.71
CA ILE A 198 -6.46 5.40 0.12
C ILE A 198 -6.06 6.82 0.50
N LEU A 199 -6.07 7.76 -0.45
CA LEU A 199 -5.76 9.17 -0.19
C LEU A 199 -6.72 9.76 0.83
N SER A 200 -8.02 9.48 0.71
CA SER A 200 -9.04 9.94 1.66
C SER A 200 -8.82 9.34 3.04
N GLY A 201 -8.51 8.03 3.11
CA GLY A 201 -8.22 7.33 4.35
C GLY A 201 -6.96 7.84 5.05
N GLN A 202 -5.91 8.17 4.28
CA GLN A 202 -4.69 8.78 4.79
C GLN A 202 -4.93 10.18 5.33
N ARG A 203 -5.61 11.05 4.56
CA ARG A 203 -5.80 12.46 4.92
C ARG A 203 -6.75 12.65 6.10
N SER A 204 -7.70 11.75 6.29
CA SER A 204 -8.60 11.74 7.45
C SER A 204 -8.01 11.02 8.68
N GLY A 205 -6.90 10.27 8.52
CA GLY A 205 -6.38 9.37 9.55
C GLY A 205 -7.21 8.10 9.76
N TYR A 206 -8.28 7.91 8.98
CA TYR A 206 -9.15 6.74 9.10
C TYR A 206 -8.44 5.44 8.70
N LEU A 207 -7.56 5.48 7.70
CA LEU A 207 -6.73 4.32 7.34
C LEU A 207 -5.86 3.90 8.52
N ASP A 208 -5.18 4.84 9.17
CA ASP A 208 -4.33 4.56 10.32
C ASP A 208 -5.13 3.97 11.49
N LYS A 209 -6.36 4.48 11.70
CA LYS A 209 -7.28 3.95 12.71
C LYS A 209 -7.60 2.48 12.44
N LEU A 210 -8.01 2.16 11.22
CA LEU A 210 -8.33 0.79 10.81
C LEU A 210 -7.12 -0.14 10.94
N LEU A 211 -5.92 0.30 10.52
CA LEU A 211 -4.70 -0.49 10.61
C LEU A 211 -4.32 -0.80 12.06
N THR A 212 -4.52 0.16 12.98
CA THR A 212 -4.23 -0.07 14.41
C THR A 212 -5.30 -0.93 15.10
N GLU A 213 -6.58 -0.75 14.78
CA GLU A 213 -7.69 -1.44 15.47
C GLU A 213 -7.93 -2.85 14.93
N LEU A 214 -7.79 -3.04 13.61
CA LEU A 214 -8.18 -4.27 12.92
C LEU A 214 -7.00 -5.02 12.28
N GLY A 215 -5.84 -4.36 12.16
CA GLY A 215 -4.72 -4.87 11.36
C GLY A 215 -4.86 -4.55 9.87
N ILE A 216 -3.87 -4.95 9.08
CA ILE A 216 -3.76 -4.69 7.64
C ILE A 216 -4.88 -5.42 6.88
N THR A 217 -4.97 -6.73 7.06
CA THR A 217 -5.85 -7.57 6.23
C THR A 217 -7.32 -7.18 6.40
N GLU A 218 -7.77 -7.03 7.64
CA GLU A 218 -9.17 -6.68 7.94
C GLU A 218 -9.44 -5.19 7.76
N GLY A 219 -8.50 -4.32 8.15
CA GLY A 219 -8.61 -2.88 7.94
C GLY A 219 -8.81 -2.51 6.47
N LEU A 220 -8.11 -3.17 5.54
CA LEU A 220 -8.29 -2.93 4.11
C LEU A 220 -9.62 -3.44 3.56
N LYS A 221 -10.19 -4.52 4.12
CA LYS A 221 -11.54 -4.96 3.74
C LYS A 221 -12.58 -3.94 4.17
N VAL A 222 -12.49 -3.45 5.41
CA VAL A 222 -13.40 -2.43 5.93
C VAL A 222 -13.30 -1.14 5.13
N LEU A 223 -12.08 -0.69 4.82
CA LEU A 223 -11.86 0.50 4.00
C LEU A 223 -12.55 0.38 2.63
N LYS A 224 -12.41 -0.77 1.96
CA LYS A 224 -13.04 -1.02 0.64
C LYS A 224 -14.56 -1.18 0.71
N GLY A 225 -15.07 -1.70 1.83
CA GLY A 225 -16.50 -1.98 1.99
C GLY A 225 -17.35 -0.77 2.39
N ASN A 226 -16.75 0.33 2.88
CA ASN A 226 -17.44 1.48 3.48
C ASN A 226 -18.41 1.16 4.64
N GLN A 227 -18.41 -0.08 5.16
CA GLN A 227 -19.43 -0.56 6.11
C GLN A 227 -19.31 0.04 7.52
N LEU A 228 -18.19 0.70 7.86
CA LEU A 228 -17.91 1.28 9.18
C LEU A 228 -17.28 2.68 9.09
N ALA A 229 -17.45 3.35 7.95
CA ALA A 229 -16.86 4.66 7.67
C ALA A 229 -17.29 5.71 8.71
N ASP A 230 -16.32 6.37 9.35
CA ASP A 230 -16.63 7.54 10.18
C ASP A 230 -16.94 8.78 9.35
N THR A 231 -17.61 9.76 9.97
CA THR A 231 -18.07 10.97 9.30
C THR A 231 -16.90 11.76 8.69
N GLY A 232 -15.76 11.83 9.37
CA GLY A 232 -14.60 12.58 8.88
C GLY A 232 -13.99 11.96 7.62
N PHE A 233 -13.96 10.64 7.52
CA PHE A 233 -13.56 9.95 6.30
C PHE A 233 -14.53 10.22 5.14
N LEU A 234 -15.83 10.10 5.37
CA LEU A 234 -16.84 10.35 4.33
C LEU A 234 -16.81 11.79 3.82
N GLU A 235 -16.68 12.76 4.72
CA GLU A 235 -16.52 14.17 4.37
C GLU A 235 -15.25 14.41 3.55
N THR A 236 -14.14 13.79 3.92
CA THR A 236 -12.87 13.89 3.18
C THR A 236 -13.00 13.28 1.78
N LEU A 237 -13.60 12.10 1.68
CA LEU A 237 -13.82 11.39 0.42
C LEU A 237 -14.70 12.20 -0.54
N GLU A 238 -15.84 12.68 -0.05
CA GLU A 238 -16.75 13.51 -0.85
C GLU A 238 -16.14 14.88 -1.18
N GLY A 239 -15.34 15.44 -0.29
CA GLY A 239 -14.57 16.66 -0.55
C GLY A 239 -13.54 16.49 -1.67
N ILE A 240 -12.82 15.36 -1.70
CA ILE A 240 -11.88 15.03 -2.77
C ILE A 240 -12.61 14.84 -4.11
N LYS A 241 -13.68 14.04 -4.13
CA LYS A 241 -14.50 13.85 -5.35
C LYS A 241 -15.05 15.17 -5.88
N ARG A 242 -15.57 16.02 -4.99
CA ARG A 242 -16.09 17.35 -5.36
C ARG A 242 -15.02 18.23 -5.97
N LYS A 243 -13.82 18.29 -5.37
CA LYS A 243 -12.69 19.04 -5.95
C LYS A 243 -12.36 18.54 -7.36
N ILE A 244 -12.30 17.23 -7.57
CA ILE A 244 -12.05 16.64 -8.90
C ILE A 244 -13.11 17.15 -9.91
N LEU A 245 -14.39 17.11 -9.53
CA LEU A 245 -15.50 17.57 -10.38
C LEU A 245 -15.48 19.08 -10.65
N GLU A 246 -15.18 19.90 -9.64
CA GLU A 246 -15.08 21.35 -9.79
C GLU A 246 -13.99 21.71 -10.80
N ILE A 247 -12.81 21.11 -10.68
CA ILE A 247 -11.65 21.40 -11.55
C ILE A 247 -11.93 21.01 -13.00
N SER A 248 -12.64 19.91 -13.23
CA SER A 248 -13.03 19.48 -14.57
C SER A 248 -14.13 20.33 -15.20
N ASN A 249 -14.93 21.04 -14.41
CA ASN A 249 -16.08 21.83 -14.88
C ASN A 249 -15.75 23.30 -15.15
N TYR A 250 -14.60 23.81 -14.74
CA TYR A 250 -14.11 25.12 -15.19
C TYR A 250 -13.63 25.01 -16.65
N ILE A 251 -14.61 25.12 -17.57
CA ILE A 251 -14.46 25.28 -19.03
C ILE A 251 -14.48 26.77 -19.36
#